data_AF-A0A9E0VJU6-F1
#
_entry.id   AF-A0A9E0VJU6-F1
#
_cell.length_a   1.000
_cell.length_b   1.000
_cell.length_c   1.000
_cell.angle_alpha   90.00
_cell.angle_beta   90.00
_cell.angle_gamma   90.00
#
_symmetry.space_group_name_H-M   'P 1'
#
loop_
_entity.id
_entity.type
_entity.pdbx_description
1 polymer ?
#
loop_
_entity_poly.entity_id
_entity_poly.type
_entity_poly.pdbx_seq_one_letter_code
_entity_poly.pdbx_strand_id
1 'polypeptide(L)'
;MKKCPECNSDKIVKNVIVIDRGDHNSTHFLRVAVDEEPDALIFKHRSYSDVRAEVCAFCGYVGFYAENPQILWTAYQKQGNKL
;
A
#
# COMPACT_ATOMS: atom_id res chain seq x y z
N MET A 1 -1.59 6.13 21.94
CA MET A 1 -0.87 6.73 20.79
C MET A 1 0.03 5.66 20.17
N LYS A 2 0.03 5.53 18.84
CA LYS A 2 0.97 4.62 18.15
C LYS A 2 2.37 5.26 18.15
N LYS A 3 3.37 4.51 18.61
CA LYS A 3 4.79 4.89 18.58
C LYS A 3 5.46 4.28 17.34
N CYS A 4 6.60 4.84 16.95
CA CYS A 4 7.43 4.28 15.88
C CYS A 4 7.83 2.84 16.24
N PRO A 5 7.61 1.85 15.36
CA PRO A 5 7.98 0.46 15.65
C PRO A 5 9.50 0.25 15.72
N GLU A 6 10.29 1.10 15.04
CA GLU A 6 11.76 0.98 14.99
C GLU A 6 12.47 1.64 16.18
N CYS A 7 12.05 2.86 16.57
CA CYS A 7 12.77 3.67 17.58
C CYS A 7 11.93 4.06 18.80
N ASN A 8 10.66 3.63 18.87
CA ASN A 8 9.73 3.93 19.96
C ASN A 8 9.43 5.43 20.19
N SER A 9 9.84 6.32 19.27
CA SER A 9 9.48 7.74 19.29
C SER A 9 7.98 7.94 19.06
N ASP A 10 7.39 8.97 19.67
CA ASP A 10 6.01 9.40 19.47
C ASP A 10 5.85 10.47 18.37
N LYS A 11 6.96 10.94 17.79
CA LYS A 11 6.98 11.93 16.71
C LYS A 11 6.60 11.32 15.37
N ILE A 12 5.31 11.07 15.17
CA ILE A 12 4.75 10.46 13.96
C ILE A 12 3.93 11.49 13.15
N VAL A 13 4.33 11.69 11.90
CA VAL A 13 3.54 12.40 10.88
C VAL A 13 2.59 11.40 10.24
N LYS A 14 1.28 11.67 10.26
CA LYS A 14 0.23 10.76 9.78
C LYS A 14 -0.37 11.22 8.46
N ASN A 15 -1.07 10.31 7.78
CA ASN A 15 -1.84 10.55 6.56
C ASN A 15 -1.02 11.18 5.41
N VAL A 16 0.28 10.88 5.38
CA VAL A 16 1.19 11.39 4.36
C VAL A 16 0.81 10.77 3.01
N ILE A 17 0.68 11.63 1.98
CA ILE A 17 0.50 11.20 0.59
C ILE A 17 1.83 10.69 0.06
N VAL A 18 1.79 9.51 -0.54
CA VAL A 18 2.95 8.92 -1.22
C VAL A 18 2.72 9.08 -2.72
N ILE A 19 3.66 9.72 -3.39
CA ILE A 19 3.55 10.04 -4.81
C ILE A 19 4.42 9.05 -5.58
N ASP A 20 3.80 8.33 -6.49
CA ASP A 20 4.47 7.50 -7.50
C ASP A 20 4.70 8.30 -8.78
N ARG A 21 5.83 8.05 -9.44
CA ARG A 21 6.20 8.72 -10.69
C ARG A 21 5.79 7.84 -11.87
N GLY A 22 4.89 8.37 -12.69
CA GLY A 22 4.54 7.75 -13.96
C GLY A 22 5.37 8.26 -15.14
N ASP A 23 5.05 7.75 -16.32
CA ASP A 23 5.65 8.19 -17.58
C ASP A 23 5.36 9.66 -17.87
N HIS A 24 6.20 10.28 -18.69
CA HIS A 24 6.06 11.67 -19.14
C HIS A 24 5.93 12.71 -18.01
N ASN A 25 6.62 12.48 -16.89
CA ASN A 25 6.54 13.33 -15.69
C ASN A 25 5.14 13.41 -15.06
N SER A 26 4.26 12.45 -15.35
CA SER A 26 3.01 12.31 -14.60
C SER A 26 3.27 11.82 -13.18
N THR A 27 2.42 12.24 -12.25
CA THR A 27 2.46 11.77 -10.86
C THR A 27 1.10 11.21 -10.48
N HIS A 28 1.12 10.13 -9.70
CA HIS A 28 -0.07 9.45 -9.22
C HIS A 28 0.10 9.13 -7.73
N PHE A 29 -0.98 8.82 -7.02
CA PHE A 29 -0.82 8.22 -5.70
C PHE A 29 -0.24 6.82 -5.83
N LEU A 30 0.68 6.47 -4.93
CA LEU A 30 1.21 5.11 -4.87
C LEU A 30 0.08 4.13 -4.55
N ARG A 31 0.08 2.98 -5.24
CA ARG A 31 -0.93 1.94 -5.08
C ARG A 31 -0.28 0.59 -4.79
N VAL A 32 -0.99 -0.22 -4.03
CA VAL A 32 -0.77 -1.67 -3.92
C VAL A 32 -1.83 -2.41 -4.72
N ALA A 33 -1.48 -3.59 -5.23
CA ALA A 33 -2.37 -4.36 -6.10
C ALA A 33 -2.33 -5.85 -5.78
N VAL A 34 -3.46 -6.52 -6.02
CA VAL A 34 -3.62 -7.98 -5.94
C VAL A 34 -4.35 -8.43 -7.20
N ASP A 35 -3.77 -9.38 -7.93
CA ASP A 35 -4.40 -10.04 -9.08
C ASP A 35 -5.32 -11.16 -8.59
N GLU A 36 -6.59 -11.19 -9.00
CA GLU A 36 -7.50 -12.29 -8.62
C GLU A 36 -7.09 -13.61 -9.27
N GLU A 37 -6.50 -13.55 -10.47
CA GLU A 37 -5.99 -14.68 -11.23
C GLU A 37 -4.52 -14.44 -11.61
N PRO A 38 -3.56 -14.71 -10.71
CA PRO A 38 -2.15 -14.35 -10.93
C PRO A 38 -1.52 -15.06 -12.15
N ASP A 39 -1.98 -16.28 -12.44
CA ASP A 39 -1.50 -17.14 -13.54
C ASP A 39 -2.19 -16.85 -14.90
N ALA A 40 -3.24 -16.02 -14.94
CA ALA A 40 -3.94 -15.73 -16.18
C ALA A 40 -3.07 -14.90 -17.13
N LEU A 41 -2.91 -15.33 -18.39
CA LEU A 41 -2.10 -14.60 -19.37
C LEU A 41 -2.80 -13.33 -19.89
N ILE A 42 -4.13 -13.28 -19.83
CA ILE A 42 -4.97 -12.16 -20.27
C ILE A 42 -6.07 -11.94 -19.22
N PHE A 43 -6.37 -10.68 -18.89
CA PHE A 43 -7.43 -10.26 -17.94
C PHE A 43 -7.27 -10.82 -16.51
N LYS A 44 -6.14 -10.57 -15.86
CA LYS A 44 -5.84 -10.99 -14.46
C LYS A 44 -6.81 -10.47 -13.36
N HIS A 45 -7.79 -9.65 -13.72
CA HIS A 45 -8.73 -8.99 -12.81
C HIS A 45 -8.04 -8.43 -11.55
N ARG A 46 -7.37 -7.29 -11.72
CA ARG A 46 -6.55 -6.68 -10.66
C ARG A 46 -7.36 -5.73 -9.78
N SER A 47 -7.28 -5.96 -8.47
CA SER A 47 -7.80 -5.04 -7.44
C SER A 47 -6.69 -4.15 -6.91
N TYR A 48 -7.01 -2.89 -6.63
CA TYR A 48 -6.05 -1.87 -6.19
C TYR A 48 -6.53 -1.14 -4.94
N SER A 49 -5.57 -0.64 -4.16
CA SER A 49 -5.81 0.39 -3.14
C SER A 49 -4.67 1.40 -3.19
N ASP A 50 -5.02 2.68 -3.10
CA ASP A 50 -4.05 3.73 -2.79
C ASP A 50 -3.45 3.49 -1.40
N VAL A 51 -2.25 4.01 -1.16
CA VAL A 51 -1.57 3.92 0.14
C VAL A 51 -1.34 5.28 0.77
N ARG A 52 -1.47 5.33 2.09
CA ARG A 52 -1.00 6.42 2.95
C ARG A 52 0.23 5.99 3.70
N ALA A 53 1.06 6.96 4.06
CA ALA A 53 2.20 6.73 4.93
C ALA A 53 2.03 7.36 6.32
N GLU A 54 2.65 6.71 7.30
CA GLU A 54 3.09 7.35 8.53
C GLU A 54 4.61 7.44 8.50
N VAL A 55 5.16 8.61 8.85
CA VAL A 55 6.60 8.88 8.85
C VAL A 55 7.05 9.24 10.26
N CYS A 56 8.04 8.53 10.80
CA CYS A 56 8.69 8.92 12.03
C CYS A 56 9.63 10.10 11.78
N ALA A 57 9.33 11.26 12.36
CA ALA A 57 10.15 12.46 12.22
C ALA A 57 11.47 12.39 13.02
N PHE A 58 11.71 11.33 13.78
CA PHE A 58 12.96 11.13 14.52
C PHE A 58 13.95 10.21 13.77
N CYS A 59 13.54 8.98 13.44
CA CYS A 59 14.44 8.01 12.79
C CYS A 59 14.19 7.84 11.28
N GLY A 60 13.16 8.46 10.72
CA GLY A 60 12.84 8.36 9.29
C GLY A 60 12.09 7.09 8.87
N TYR A 61 11.70 6.21 9.79
CA TYR A 61 10.86 5.05 9.45
C TYR A 61 9.59 5.48 8.70
N VAL A 62 9.29 4.80 7.60
CA VAL A 62 8.08 4.99 6.78
C VAL A 62 7.26 3.71 6.81
N GLY A 63 6.04 3.78 7.33
CA GLY A 63 5.07 2.68 7.29
C GLY A 63 3.94 3.00 6.33
N PHE A 64 3.59 2.07 5.44
CA PHE A 64 2.49 2.23 4.49
C PHE A 64 1.22 1.52 4.97
N TYR A 65 0.06 2.11 4.65
CA TYR A 65 -1.26 1.57 4.94
C TYR A 65 -2.14 1.69 3.71
N ALA A 66 -2.74 0.58 3.29
CA ALA A 66 -3.76 0.60 2.24
C ALA A 66 -5.00 1.37 2.74
N GLU A 67 -5.53 2.27 1.92
CA GLU A 67 -6.78 2.98 2.23
C GLU A 67 -8.00 2.04 2.24
N ASN A 68 -8.00 1.01 1.39
CA ASN A 68 -9.02 -0.02 1.35
C ASN A 68 -8.37 -1.42 1.42
N PRO A 69 -8.02 -1.92 2.62
CA PRO A 69 -7.39 -3.24 2.75
C PRO A 69 -8.38 -4.38 2.41
N GLN A 70 -9.69 -4.16 2.55
CA GLN A 70 -10.69 -5.20 2.36
C GLN A 70 -10.82 -5.63 0.89
N ILE A 71 -10.70 -4.69 -0.07
CA ILE A 71 -10.73 -5.05 -1.50
C ILE A 71 -9.55 -5.96 -1.87
N LEU A 72 -8.37 -5.68 -1.29
CA LEU A 72 -7.17 -6.49 -1.50
C LEU A 72 -7.34 -7.89 -0.90
N TRP A 73 -7.91 -7.96 0.30
CA TRP A 73 -8.16 -9.24 0.96
C TRP A 73 -9.19 -10.09 0.21
N THR A 74 -10.31 -9.50 -0.21
CA THR A 74 -11.32 -10.21 -1.01
C THR A 74 -10.74 -10.73 -2.33
N ALA A 75 -9.92 -9.92 -3.03
CA ALA A 75 -9.24 -10.34 -4.24
C ALA A 75 -8.26 -11.49 -3.98
N TYR A 76 -7.49 -11.41 -2.89
CA TYR A 76 -6.57 -12.46 -2.48
C TYR A 76 -7.29 -13.78 -2.17
N GLN A 77 -8.42 -13.74 -1.46
CA GLN A 77 -9.20 -14.95 -1.15
C GLN A 77 -9.72 -15.66 -2.40
N LYS A 78 -10.06 -14.93 -3.47
CA LYS A 78 -10.52 -15.52 -4.74
C LYS A 78 -9.43 -16.33 -5.45
N GLN A 79 -8.15 -16.08 -5.16
CA GLN A 79 -7.05 -16.92 -5.64
C GLN A 79 -7.11 -18.35 -5.07
N GLY A 80 -7.91 -18.58 -4.02
CA GLY A 80 -7.97 -19.84 -3.30
C GLY A 80 -6.79 -20.06 -2.34
N ASN A 81 -6.15 -18.98 -1.86
CA ASN A 81 -4.92 -19.01 -1.06
C ASN A 81 -3.77 -19.81 -1.73
N LYS A 82 -3.66 -19.75 -3.05
CA LYS A 82 -2.54 -20.33 -3.79
C LYS A 82 -1.30 -19.41 -3.65
N LEU A 83 -0.64 -19.49 -2.50
CA LEU A 83 0.75 -19.07 -2.30
C LEU A 83 1.55 -20.26 -1.76
#